data_AF-A0AAU5DQL9-F1
#
_entry.id   AF-A0AAU5DQL9-F1
#
_cell.length_a   1.000
_cell.length_b   1.000
_cell.length_c   1.000
_cell.angle_alpha   90.00
_cell.angle_beta   90.00
_cell.angle_gamma   90.00
#
_symmetry.space_group_name_H-M   'P 1'
#
loop_
_entity.id
_entity.type
_entity.pdbx_description
1 polymer ?
#
loop_
_entity_poly.entity_id
_entity_poly.type
_entity_poly.pdbx_seq_one_letter_code
_entity_poly.pdbx_strand_id
1 'polypeptide(L)'
;MLGFPTVPRTGLLASAVAAALVVTAAGPMAPATAAPKPEVRFVAHLDISDGQRPENITLQPGGGAVVTFAFSRQVARIHPDGRVRVLATLPQPPAGADTPALSSPFLGGIVRADDGTLYFLYATGSSDLTGVWRLRPGGAPERIAALPADGLPNGLALDRHDGLLYVADSVLGTVWRVPVTGGTPTRWVTTPELAADGFLGANGVKIHNGAVWVSNLDKGTVVRIQATRYGTAGPVETRATGLINIDDFAFTGRGDTFLAAINADNELVLVRPGRSHTVVLTGADGLENPTSLAIRGDTAYIASGAYFTNNDPNLLAARIKTAR
;
A
#
# COMPACT_ATOMS: atom_id res chain seq x y z
N MET A 1 38.28 18.76 56.44
CA MET A 1 38.09 18.33 57.83
C MET A 1 36.99 17.28 57.82
N LEU A 2 37.39 16.03 58.08
CA LEU A 2 36.61 14.92 58.67
C LEU A 2 35.39 14.43 57.85
N GLY A 3 35.32 13.19 57.38
CA GLY A 3 35.64 11.95 58.09
C GLY A 3 34.35 11.39 58.70
N PHE A 4 33.94 10.20 58.25
CA PHE A 4 32.73 9.46 58.63
C PHE A 4 32.44 9.39 60.14
N PRO A 5 31.19 9.02 60.51
CA PRO A 5 31.05 7.70 61.10
C PRO A 5 29.82 6.89 60.63
N THR A 6 30.05 5.59 60.47
CA THR A 6 29.08 4.49 60.42
C THR A 6 28.56 4.13 61.81
N VAL A 7 27.28 3.79 62.00
CA VAL A 7 26.80 2.63 62.81
C VAL A 7 25.31 2.29 62.43
N PRO A 8 24.65 1.20 62.92
CA PRO A 8 24.26 0.07 62.09
C PRO A 8 22.74 -0.25 62.08
N ARG A 9 22.42 -1.24 61.24
CA ARG A 9 21.27 -2.18 61.22
C ARG A 9 20.27 -2.13 62.39
N THR A 10 19.01 -1.96 62.06
CA THR A 10 17.87 -2.60 62.76
C THR A 10 16.99 -3.33 61.75
N GLY A 11 16.62 -4.56 62.14
CA GLY A 11 16.10 -5.59 61.25
C GLY A 11 14.66 -5.40 60.81
N LEU A 12 14.37 -5.92 59.62
CA LEU A 12 13.02 -6.20 59.15
C LEU A 12 12.81 -7.71 59.17
N LEU A 13 11.84 -8.11 60.00
CA LEU A 13 11.33 -9.46 60.15
C LEU A 13 10.78 -9.97 58.82
N ALA A 14 11.24 -11.15 58.45
CA ALA A 14 10.80 -11.91 57.30
C ALA A 14 9.33 -12.34 57.46
N SER A 15 8.50 -12.00 56.48
CA SER A 15 7.19 -12.61 56.28
C SER A 15 7.29 -13.52 55.06
N ALA A 16 7.40 -14.83 55.31
CA ALA A 16 7.44 -15.85 54.27
C ALA A 16 6.04 -16.06 53.69
N VAL A 17 5.84 -15.71 52.42
CA VAL A 17 4.68 -16.15 51.63
C VAL A 17 5.06 -17.43 50.90
N ALA A 18 4.42 -18.53 51.27
CA ALA A 18 4.60 -19.82 50.61
C ALA A 18 3.97 -19.77 49.20
N ALA A 19 4.80 -19.86 48.16
CA ALA A 19 4.35 -20.09 46.80
C ALA A 19 4.17 -21.60 46.58
N ALA A 20 2.92 -22.05 46.42
CA ALA A 20 2.64 -23.41 45.96
C ALA A 20 2.94 -23.52 44.47
N LEU A 21 3.99 -24.28 44.10
CA LEU A 21 4.22 -24.70 42.72
C LEU A 21 3.17 -25.75 42.34
N VAL A 22 2.26 -25.41 41.42
CA VAL A 22 1.50 -26.40 40.66
C VAL A 22 2.37 -26.83 39.48
N VAL A 23 2.90 -28.05 39.55
CA VAL A 23 3.56 -28.69 38.40
C VAL A 23 2.44 -29.24 37.50
N THR A 24 2.12 -28.53 36.42
CA THR A 24 1.33 -29.11 35.33
C THR A 24 2.24 -30.01 34.51
N ALA A 25 1.91 -31.31 34.46
CA ALA A 25 2.58 -32.25 33.57
C ALA A 25 2.21 -31.88 32.12
N ALA A 26 3.14 -31.23 31.42
CA ALA A 26 3.04 -31.03 29.98
C ALA A 26 3.22 -32.39 29.28
N GLY A 27 2.14 -32.96 28.76
CA GLY A 27 2.22 -34.08 27.83
C GLY A 27 3.02 -33.69 26.58
N PRO A 28 3.59 -34.66 25.84
CA PRO A 28 4.36 -34.36 24.63
C PRO A 28 3.48 -33.62 23.62
N MET A 29 3.78 -32.34 23.38
CA MET A 29 3.23 -31.59 22.27
C MET A 29 3.67 -32.28 20.98
N ALA A 30 2.70 -32.75 20.19
CA ALA A 30 2.97 -33.16 18.83
C ALA A 30 3.65 -31.98 18.10
N PRO A 31 4.71 -32.21 17.31
CA PRO A 31 5.33 -31.15 16.54
C PRO A 31 4.25 -30.56 15.63
N ALA A 32 4.00 -29.25 15.77
CA ALA A 32 3.18 -28.52 14.83
C ALA A 32 3.81 -28.71 13.44
N THR A 33 3.13 -29.43 12.54
CA THR A 33 3.51 -29.47 11.14
C THR A 33 3.56 -28.04 10.64
N ALA A 34 4.77 -27.54 10.39
CA ALA A 34 4.97 -26.22 9.80
C ALA A 34 4.10 -26.13 8.55
N ALA A 35 3.29 -25.06 8.46
CA ALA A 35 2.55 -24.78 7.24
C ALA A 35 3.55 -24.80 6.06
N PRO A 36 3.20 -25.42 4.92
CA PRO A 36 4.10 -25.44 3.77
C PRO A 36 4.47 -24.00 3.42
N LYS A 37 5.78 -23.74 3.28
CA LYS A 37 6.28 -22.42 2.94
C LYS A 37 5.57 -21.91 1.67
N PRO A 38 5.18 -20.63 1.63
CA PRO A 38 4.65 -20.04 0.42
C PRO A 38 5.65 -20.22 -0.73
N GLU A 39 5.16 -20.57 -1.91
CA GLU A 39 5.99 -20.67 -3.10
C GLU A 39 6.27 -19.25 -3.59
N VAL A 40 7.45 -18.74 -3.24
CA VAL A 40 7.92 -17.38 -3.52
C VAL A 40 8.98 -17.40 -4.62
N ARG A 41 8.88 -16.46 -5.55
CA ARG A 41 9.86 -16.22 -6.62
C ARG A 41 10.08 -14.73 -6.81
N PHE A 42 11.33 -14.29 -6.77
CA PHE A 42 11.69 -12.95 -7.22
C PHE A 42 11.51 -12.84 -8.74
N VAL A 43 10.66 -11.91 -9.17
CA VAL A 43 10.53 -11.54 -10.59
C VAL A 43 11.68 -10.62 -10.98
N ALA A 44 12.02 -9.67 -10.11
CA ALA A 44 13.15 -8.77 -10.27
C ALA A 44 13.67 -8.32 -8.91
N HIS A 45 15.00 -8.21 -8.80
CA HIS A 45 15.68 -7.33 -7.85
C HIS A 45 15.91 -5.99 -8.56
N LEU A 46 15.62 -4.89 -7.88
CA LEU A 46 15.62 -3.56 -8.46
C LEU A 46 16.78 -2.75 -7.91
N ASP A 47 17.31 -1.84 -8.73
CA ASP A 47 18.49 -1.07 -8.34
C ASP A 47 18.09 0.17 -7.54
N ILE A 48 18.41 0.15 -6.24
CA ILE A 48 18.15 1.25 -5.33
C ILE A 48 18.93 2.53 -5.71
N SER A 49 20.12 2.38 -6.29
CA SER A 49 20.98 3.50 -6.70
C SER A 49 20.44 4.22 -7.93
N ASP A 50 19.70 3.50 -8.79
CA ASP A 50 18.92 4.06 -9.90
C ASP A 50 17.56 4.63 -9.45
N GLY A 51 17.24 4.56 -8.14
CA GLY A 51 15.96 5.01 -7.59
C GLY A 51 14.78 4.11 -7.95
N GLN A 52 15.02 2.83 -8.27
CA GLN A 52 13.99 1.86 -8.65
C GLN A 52 13.24 1.33 -7.42
N ARG A 53 12.49 2.22 -6.75
CA ARG A 53 11.65 1.90 -5.59
C ARG A 53 10.18 1.84 -6.01
N PRO A 54 9.61 0.66 -6.26
CA PRO A 54 8.27 0.54 -6.82
C PRO A 54 7.22 0.90 -5.78
N GLU A 55 6.33 1.82 -6.14
CA GLU A 55 5.22 2.27 -5.29
C GLU A 55 3.93 1.54 -5.64
N ASN A 56 3.53 1.57 -6.91
CA ASN A 56 2.31 0.93 -7.35
C ASN A 56 2.54 0.02 -8.56
N ILE A 57 1.64 -0.95 -8.76
CA ILE A 57 1.80 -2.00 -9.78
C ILE A 57 0.50 -2.27 -10.54
N THR A 58 0.63 -2.46 -11.86
CA THR A 58 -0.43 -3.03 -12.69
C THR A 58 0.12 -4.12 -13.62
N LEU A 59 -0.62 -5.21 -13.80
CA LEU A 59 -0.16 -6.37 -14.57
C LEU A 59 -0.50 -6.26 -16.05
N GLN A 60 0.35 -6.84 -16.90
CA GLN A 60 0.18 -6.89 -18.35
C GLN A 60 -0.18 -8.29 -18.85
N PRO A 61 -1.02 -8.43 -19.90
CA PRO A 61 -1.44 -9.74 -20.41
C PRO A 61 -0.27 -10.68 -20.74
N GLY A 62 0.85 -10.16 -21.24
CA GLY A 62 2.06 -10.93 -21.59
C GLY A 62 2.97 -11.32 -20.42
N GLY A 63 2.46 -11.33 -19.18
CA GLY A 63 3.23 -11.78 -18.02
C GLY A 63 3.98 -10.69 -17.27
N GLY A 64 4.32 -9.57 -17.93
CA GLY A 64 5.05 -8.45 -17.30
C GLY A 64 4.19 -7.61 -16.35
N ALA A 65 4.86 -6.70 -15.65
CA ALA A 65 4.25 -5.69 -14.78
C ALA A 65 4.67 -4.29 -15.24
N VAL A 66 3.83 -3.29 -14.96
CA VAL A 66 4.21 -1.88 -15.03
C VAL A 66 4.11 -1.32 -13.63
N VAL A 67 5.15 -0.59 -13.22
CA VAL A 67 5.27 0.03 -11.92
C VAL A 67 5.51 1.52 -12.04
N THR A 68 5.09 2.24 -11.02
CA THR A 68 5.59 3.58 -10.71
C THR A 68 6.76 3.47 -9.76
N PHE A 69 7.86 4.16 -10.03
CA PHE A 69 8.94 4.32 -9.08
C PHE A 69 8.77 5.65 -8.34
N ALA A 70 8.62 5.58 -7.01
CA ALA A 70 8.13 6.69 -6.19
C ALA A 70 8.86 8.00 -6.46
N PHE A 71 10.18 8.02 -6.26
CA PHE A 71 10.95 9.27 -6.21
C PHE A 71 11.79 9.56 -7.47
N SER A 72 11.89 8.60 -8.39
CA SER A 72 12.68 8.77 -9.63
C SER A 72 11.88 9.40 -10.76
N ARG A 73 10.58 9.69 -10.55
CA ARG A 73 9.63 10.20 -11.57
C ARG A 73 9.46 9.25 -12.75
N GLN A 74 9.73 7.96 -12.58
CA GLN A 74 9.69 6.99 -13.66
C GLN A 74 8.48 6.06 -13.60
N VAL A 75 7.84 5.88 -14.75
CA VAL A 75 6.95 4.74 -15.00
C VAL A 75 7.76 3.71 -15.78
N ALA A 76 7.85 2.49 -15.28
CA ALA A 76 8.70 1.45 -15.85
C ALA A 76 7.95 0.13 -16.02
N ARG A 77 8.35 -0.63 -17.03
CA ARG A 77 7.93 -2.02 -17.23
C ARG A 77 8.97 -2.96 -16.66
N ILE A 78 8.53 -3.95 -15.90
CA ILE A 78 9.32 -5.10 -15.48
C ILE A 78 8.89 -6.29 -16.33
N HIS A 79 9.81 -6.81 -17.12
CA HIS A 79 9.58 -7.99 -17.97
C HIS A 79 9.53 -9.27 -17.12
N PRO A 80 8.93 -10.37 -17.62
CA PRO A 80 8.89 -11.65 -16.90
C PRO A 80 10.27 -12.23 -16.55
N ASP A 81 11.31 -11.81 -17.29
CA ASP A 81 12.72 -12.16 -17.09
C ASP A 81 13.45 -11.21 -16.13
N GLY A 82 12.74 -10.27 -15.51
CA GLY A 82 13.26 -9.31 -14.53
C GLY A 82 13.85 -8.04 -15.12
N ARG A 83 13.99 -7.92 -16.45
CA ARG A 83 14.54 -6.69 -17.05
C ARG A 83 13.59 -5.50 -16.87
N VAL A 84 14.17 -4.38 -16.47
CA VAL A 84 13.46 -3.11 -16.30
C VAL A 84 13.60 -2.28 -17.59
N ARG A 85 12.49 -1.72 -18.07
CA ARG A 85 12.45 -0.76 -19.17
C ARG A 85 11.63 0.45 -18.76
N VAL A 86 12.28 1.61 -18.64
CA VAL A 86 11.59 2.89 -18.43
C VAL A 86 10.69 3.19 -19.63
N LEU A 87 9.42 3.49 -19.36
CA LEU A 87 8.42 3.86 -20.35
C LEU A 87 8.27 5.38 -20.45
N ALA A 88 8.41 6.08 -19.33
CA ALA A 88 8.38 7.52 -19.25
C ALA A 88 9.14 8.01 -18.01
N THR A 89 9.73 9.20 -18.12
CA THR A 89 10.20 10.00 -16.98
C THR A 89 9.42 11.30 -16.97
N LEU A 90 8.74 11.58 -15.86
CA LEU A 90 7.86 12.74 -15.73
C LEU A 90 8.67 14.03 -15.52
N PRO A 91 8.12 15.20 -15.89
CA PRO A 91 8.83 16.47 -15.79
C PRO A 91 9.32 16.76 -14.37
N GLN A 92 10.48 17.42 -14.26
CA GLN A 92 10.99 17.92 -12.99
C GLN A 92 10.09 19.07 -12.52
N PRO A 93 9.64 19.08 -11.26
CA PRO A 93 8.87 20.21 -10.73
C PRO A 93 9.70 21.50 -10.64
N PRO A 94 9.04 22.67 -10.62
CA PRO A 94 9.73 23.94 -10.46
C PRO A 94 10.51 23.98 -9.15
N ALA A 95 11.58 24.78 -9.12
CA ALA A 95 12.37 24.98 -7.91
C ALA A 95 11.49 25.47 -6.76
N GLY A 96 11.66 24.88 -5.57
CA GLY A 96 10.88 25.21 -4.37
C GLY A 96 9.51 24.52 -4.29
N ALA A 97 9.13 23.68 -5.25
CA ALA A 97 7.98 22.81 -5.09
C ALA A 97 8.22 21.81 -3.95
N ASP A 98 7.26 21.70 -3.03
CA ASP A 98 7.33 20.86 -1.84
C ASP A 98 6.13 19.93 -1.83
N THR A 99 6.36 18.63 -2.06
CA THR A 99 5.28 17.65 -2.11
C THR A 99 4.78 17.38 -0.70
N PRO A 100 3.48 17.59 -0.39
CA PRO A 100 2.95 17.40 0.96
C PRO A 100 3.34 16.04 1.56
N ALA A 101 3.76 16.05 2.82
CA ALA A 101 4.26 14.90 3.60
C ALA A 101 5.56 14.23 3.12
N LEU A 102 5.97 14.38 1.85
CA LEU A 102 7.12 13.65 1.27
C LEU A 102 8.28 14.54 0.85
N SER A 103 8.05 15.84 0.66
CA SER A 103 9.00 16.87 0.21
C SER A 103 9.74 16.60 -1.10
N SER A 104 9.39 15.54 -1.81
CA SER A 104 9.98 15.13 -3.08
C SER A 104 8.88 14.71 -4.07
N PRO A 105 9.08 14.93 -5.38
CA PRO A 105 8.10 14.50 -6.38
C PRO A 105 7.87 12.99 -6.29
N PHE A 106 6.60 12.61 -6.29
CA PHE A 106 6.14 11.27 -5.97
C PHE A 106 5.20 10.73 -7.04
N LEU A 107 5.50 9.54 -7.56
CA LEU A 107 4.57 8.78 -8.40
C LEU A 107 3.83 7.73 -7.57
N GLY A 108 2.51 7.88 -7.49
CA GLY A 108 1.63 6.96 -6.78
C GLY A 108 1.02 5.89 -7.69
N GLY A 109 -0.29 5.68 -7.53
CA GLY A 109 -1.11 4.64 -8.12
C GLY A 109 -1.03 4.58 -9.65
N ILE A 110 -1.08 3.37 -10.19
CA ILE A 110 -1.09 3.11 -11.62
C ILE A 110 -2.16 2.06 -11.99
N VAL A 111 -2.92 2.34 -13.05
CA VAL A 111 -3.92 1.42 -13.60
C VAL A 111 -3.80 1.32 -15.11
N ARG A 112 -4.12 0.14 -15.65
CA ARG A 112 -4.10 -0.14 -17.09
C ARG A 112 -5.52 -0.37 -17.61
N ALA A 113 -5.88 0.36 -18.66
CA ALA A 113 -7.08 0.12 -19.47
C ALA A 113 -6.85 -1.01 -20.50
N ASP A 114 -7.93 -1.54 -21.07
CA ASP A 114 -7.86 -2.75 -21.90
C ASP A 114 -7.05 -2.54 -23.19
N ASP A 115 -7.16 -1.34 -23.77
CA ASP A 115 -6.37 -0.86 -24.92
C ASP A 115 -4.87 -0.68 -24.62
N GLY A 116 -4.45 -0.83 -23.36
CA GLY A 116 -3.08 -0.66 -22.92
C GLY A 116 -2.69 0.75 -22.52
N THR A 117 -3.63 1.69 -22.52
CA THR A 117 -3.44 3.00 -21.92
C THR A 117 -3.18 2.84 -20.42
N LEU A 118 -2.14 3.53 -19.95
CA LEU A 118 -1.80 3.64 -18.53
C LEU A 118 -2.32 4.97 -17.99
N TYR A 119 -2.93 4.93 -16.82
CA TYR A 119 -3.23 6.10 -16.01
C TYR A 119 -2.44 6.01 -14.72
N PHE A 120 -1.83 7.11 -14.29
CA PHE A 120 -1.03 7.13 -13.08
C PHE A 120 -1.04 8.50 -12.42
N LEU A 121 -0.63 8.54 -11.16
CA LEU A 121 -0.64 9.74 -10.34
C LEU A 121 0.76 10.32 -10.21
N TYR A 122 0.83 11.65 -10.27
CA TYR A 122 2.05 12.38 -10.00
C TYR A 122 1.73 13.50 -9.01
N ALA A 123 2.37 13.48 -7.85
CA ALA A 123 2.29 14.50 -6.83
C ALA A 123 3.61 15.26 -6.79
N THR A 124 3.56 16.58 -6.86
CA THR A 124 4.78 17.39 -6.92
C THR A 124 4.79 18.61 -6.01
N GLY A 125 3.69 18.90 -5.32
CA GLY A 125 3.55 20.17 -4.59
C GLY A 125 3.32 21.38 -5.49
N SER A 126 3.05 21.18 -6.79
CA SER A 126 2.87 22.28 -7.75
C SER A 126 1.60 22.11 -8.58
N SER A 127 0.85 23.19 -8.77
CA SER A 127 -0.40 23.21 -9.55
C SER A 127 -0.24 22.78 -11.01
N ASP A 128 0.97 22.85 -11.55
CA ASP A 128 1.25 22.60 -12.97
C ASP A 128 1.56 21.14 -13.28
N LEU A 129 1.91 20.34 -12.28
CA LEU A 129 2.29 18.93 -12.47
C LEU A 129 1.49 17.96 -11.60
N THR A 130 1.04 18.36 -10.40
CA THR A 130 0.21 17.51 -9.54
C THR A 130 -1.08 17.13 -10.28
N GLY A 131 -1.36 15.83 -10.41
CA GLY A 131 -2.51 15.40 -11.21
C GLY A 131 -2.54 13.94 -11.63
N VAL A 132 -3.54 13.66 -12.45
CA VAL A 132 -3.71 12.39 -13.16
C VAL A 132 -3.04 12.51 -14.52
N TRP A 133 -2.17 11.56 -14.83
CA TRP A 133 -1.44 11.46 -16.07
C TRP A 133 -1.87 10.24 -16.85
N ARG A 134 -1.78 10.34 -18.18
CA ARG A 134 -2.12 9.29 -19.14
C ARG A 134 -0.91 9.02 -20.03
N LEU A 135 -0.62 7.74 -20.27
CA LEU A 135 0.35 7.29 -21.25
C LEU A 135 -0.29 6.23 -22.16
N ARG A 136 -0.55 6.61 -23.42
CA ARG A 136 -1.01 5.67 -24.45
C ARG A 136 0.17 4.84 -24.96
N PRO A 137 -0.04 3.60 -25.44
CA PRO A 137 1.01 2.81 -26.07
C PRO A 137 1.73 3.59 -27.18
N GLY A 138 3.06 3.72 -27.09
CA GLY A 138 3.89 4.44 -28.06
C GLY A 138 3.78 5.97 -28.01
N GLY A 139 2.97 6.53 -27.11
CA GLY A 139 2.83 7.97 -26.93
C GLY A 139 3.77 8.55 -25.88
N ALA A 140 3.59 9.85 -25.61
CA ALA A 140 4.22 10.57 -24.50
C ALA A 140 3.23 10.70 -23.32
N PRO A 141 3.73 10.84 -22.08
CA PRO A 141 2.86 11.09 -20.93
C PRO A 141 2.20 12.48 -21.04
N GLU A 142 0.91 12.55 -20.71
CA GLU A 142 0.09 13.76 -20.77
C GLU A 142 -0.71 13.91 -19.48
N ARG A 143 -0.70 15.10 -18.86
CA ARG A 143 -1.56 15.39 -17.72
C ARG A 143 -2.99 15.62 -18.21
N ILE A 144 -3.92 14.77 -17.79
CA ILE A 144 -5.32 14.85 -18.21
C ILE A 144 -6.21 15.56 -17.18
N ALA A 145 -5.75 15.68 -15.94
CA ALA A 145 -6.47 16.39 -14.89
C ALA A 145 -5.49 16.95 -13.85
N ALA A 146 -5.68 18.23 -13.49
CA ALA A 146 -4.92 18.90 -12.44
C ALA A 146 -5.56 18.64 -11.08
N LEU A 147 -4.81 18.06 -10.14
CA LEU A 147 -5.22 17.87 -8.75
C LEU A 147 -4.64 18.99 -7.87
N PRO A 148 -5.19 19.24 -6.67
CA PRO A 148 -4.68 20.28 -5.79
C PRO A 148 -3.20 20.11 -5.46
N ALA A 149 -2.45 21.20 -5.45
CA ALA A 149 -1.01 21.19 -5.18
C ALA A 149 -0.68 20.83 -3.72
N ASP A 150 -1.60 21.11 -2.81
CA ASP A 150 -1.57 20.79 -1.38
C ASP A 150 -2.08 19.36 -1.07
N GLY A 151 -2.42 18.58 -2.10
CA GLY A 151 -2.78 17.17 -1.97
C GLY A 151 -1.63 16.20 -2.22
N LEU A 152 -1.83 14.96 -1.80
CA LEU A 152 -0.94 13.85 -2.09
C LEU A 152 -1.74 12.69 -2.71
N PRO A 153 -1.99 12.73 -4.03
CA PRO A 153 -2.67 11.63 -4.72
C PRO A 153 -1.80 10.36 -4.66
N ASN A 154 -2.28 9.34 -3.95
CA ASN A 154 -1.58 8.07 -3.77
C ASN A 154 -2.28 6.91 -4.48
N GLY A 155 -3.39 6.37 -3.99
CA GLY A 155 -4.06 5.26 -4.69
C GLY A 155 -4.81 5.69 -5.95
N LEU A 156 -4.80 4.82 -6.99
CA LEU A 156 -5.59 4.99 -8.22
C LEU A 156 -6.40 3.74 -8.54
N ALA A 157 -7.69 3.91 -8.85
CA ALA A 157 -8.55 2.85 -9.35
C ALA A 157 -9.28 3.26 -10.62
N LEU A 158 -9.46 2.33 -11.55
CA LEU A 158 -10.22 2.51 -12.78
C LEU A 158 -11.56 1.78 -12.67
N ASP A 159 -12.65 2.53 -12.73
CA ASP A 159 -13.95 2.01 -13.10
C ASP A 159 -14.06 1.94 -14.63
N ARG A 160 -13.97 0.72 -15.16
CA ARG A 160 -14.03 0.47 -16.60
C ARG A 160 -15.43 0.64 -17.17
N HIS A 161 -16.47 0.45 -16.36
CA HIS A 161 -17.84 0.51 -16.84
C HIS A 161 -18.20 1.96 -17.20
N ASP A 162 -17.90 2.88 -16.30
CA ASP A 162 -18.25 4.30 -16.46
C ASP A 162 -17.11 5.16 -17.04
N GLY A 163 -15.91 4.59 -17.24
CA GLY A 163 -14.76 5.33 -17.73
C GLY A 163 -14.28 6.39 -16.74
N LEU A 164 -14.17 6.01 -15.46
CA LEU A 164 -13.82 6.91 -14.37
C LEU A 164 -12.59 6.43 -13.61
N LEU A 165 -11.81 7.39 -13.15
CA LEU A 165 -10.69 7.20 -12.26
C LEU A 165 -11.07 7.70 -10.87
N TYR A 166 -10.76 6.89 -9.86
CA TYR A 166 -10.89 7.24 -8.45
C TYR A 166 -9.50 7.39 -7.86
N VAL A 167 -9.24 8.53 -7.23
CA VAL A 167 -7.93 8.92 -6.70
C VAL A 167 -8.06 9.12 -5.20
N ALA A 168 -7.35 8.33 -4.40
CA ALA A 168 -7.25 8.57 -2.97
C ALA A 168 -6.16 9.61 -2.71
N ASP A 169 -6.49 10.63 -1.93
CA ASP A 169 -5.60 11.71 -1.52
C ASP A 169 -5.27 11.56 -0.04
N SER A 170 -4.02 11.20 0.25
CA SER A 170 -3.57 10.81 1.58
C SER A 170 -3.45 11.98 2.54
N VAL A 171 -3.30 13.20 2.04
CA VAL A 171 -3.21 14.39 2.89
C VAL A 171 -4.59 15.03 3.07
N LEU A 172 -5.39 15.09 1.99
CA LEU A 172 -6.70 15.75 2.05
C LEU A 172 -7.83 14.86 2.56
N GLY A 173 -7.58 13.57 2.84
CA GLY A 173 -8.59 12.62 3.30
C GLY A 173 -9.79 12.54 2.35
N THR A 174 -9.48 12.56 1.05
CA THR A 174 -10.45 12.78 -0.02
C THR A 174 -10.28 11.72 -1.09
N VAL A 175 -11.40 11.24 -1.65
CA VAL A 175 -11.38 10.54 -2.94
C VAL A 175 -11.86 11.50 -4.02
N TRP A 176 -11.03 11.71 -5.04
CA TRP A 176 -11.39 12.44 -6.25
C TRP A 176 -11.90 11.50 -7.33
N ARG A 177 -12.76 12.01 -8.21
CA ARG A 177 -13.26 11.34 -9.41
C ARG A 177 -12.86 12.12 -10.65
N VAL A 178 -12.32 11.44 -11.65
CA VAL A 178 -11.81 12.04 -12.90
C VAL A 178 -12.25 11.18 -14.09
N PRO A 179 -12.86 11.75 -15.15
CA PRO A 179 -13.10 11.00 -16.39
C PRO A 179 -11.78 10.55 -17.03
N VAL A 180 -11.75 9.36 -17.64
CA VAL A 180 -10.55 8.88 -18.37
C VAL A 180 -10.17 9.74 -19.58
N THR A 181 -11.10 10.57 -20.04
CA THR A 181 -10.90 11.59 -21.07
C THR A 181 -10.19 12.84 -20.54
N GLY A 182 -10.12 13.03 -19.23
CA GLY A 182 -9.58 14.21 -18.57
C GLY A 182 -10.65 15.24 -18.16
N GLY A 183 -10.18 16.38 -17.67
CA GLY A 183 -11.02 17.49 -17.21
C GLY A 183 -10.85 17.80 -15.73
N THR A 184 -11.73 18.63 -15.19
CA THR A 184 -11.69 19.06 -13.79
C THR A 184 -12.03 17.88 -12.86
N PRO A 185 -11.16 17.51 -11.91
CA PRO A 185 -11.49 16.52 -10.89
C PRO A 185 -12.67 16.95 -10.06
N THR A 186 -13.56 16.01 -9.77
CA THR A 186 -14.66 16.22 -8.83
C THR A 186 -14.30 15.60 -7.49
N ARG A 187 -14.47 16.36 -6.41
CA ARG A 187 -14.38 15.81 -5.04
C ARG A 187 -15.55 14.84 -4.86
N TRP A 188 -15.27 13.54 -4.81
CA TRP A 188 -16.32 12.52 -4.73
C TRP A 188 -16.78 12.30 -3.28
N VAL A 189 -15.82 12.23 -2.35
CA VAL A 189 -16.09 12.19 -0.91
C VAL A 189 -14.88 12.71 -0.14
N THR A 190 -15.14 13.44 0.95
CA THR A 190 -14.18 13.80 1.99
C THR A 190 -14.84 13.47 3.32
N THR A 191 -14.17 12.71 4.18
CA THR A 191 -14.79 12.18 5.40
C THR A 191 -13.73 11.88 6.46
N PRO A 192 -14.07 11.93 7.77
CA PRO A 192 -13.12 11.65 8.83
C PRO A 192 -12.46 10.27 8.74
N GLU A 193 -13.16 9.25 8.24
CA GLU A 193 -12.61 7.90 8.07
C GLU A 193 -11.44 7.84 7.07
N LEU A 194 -11.35 8.83 6.17
CA LEU A 194 -10.29 8.96 5.18
C LEU A 194 -9.18 9.93 5.60
N ALA A 195 -9.42 10.75 6.64
CA ALA A 195 -8.44 11.71 7.12
C ALA A 195 -7.19 11.02 7.68
N ALA A 196 -6.03 11.65 7.48
CA ALA A 196 -4.79 11.28 8.16
C ALA A 196 -4.94 11.42 9.68
N ASP A 197 -4.14 10.66 10.42
CA ASP A 197 -4.01 10.70 11.88
C ASP A 197 -2.52 10.70 12.27
N GLY A 198 -1.78 11.65 11.68
CA GLY A 198 -0.36 11.87 11.94
C GLY A 198 0.47 12.04 10.68
N PHE A 199 0.34 11.12 9.72
CA PHE A 199 1.17 11.09 8.52
C PHE A 199 0.32 10.99 7.24
N LEU A 200 -0.26 9.83 6.94
CA LEU A 200 -1.02 9.58 5.71
C LEU A 200 -2.39 8.93 5.99
N GLY A 201 -3.46 9.53 5.47
CA GLY A 201 -4.82 9.03 5.54
C GLY A 201 -5.14 8.05 4.41
N ALA A 202 -6.16 8.38 3.61
CA ALA A 202 -6.59 7.60 2.45
C ALA A 202 -5.42 7.24 1.54
N ASN A 203 -5.16 5.96 1.34
CA ASN A 203 -3.97 5.49 0.64
C ASN A 203 -4.33 4.65 -0.59
N GLY A 204 -4.29 3.33 -0.53
CA GLY A 204 -4.78 2.45 -1.58
C GLY A 204 -6.28 2.61 -1.87
N VAL A 205 -6.67 2.51 -3.14
CA VAL A 205 -8.07 2.52 -3.59
C VAL A 205 -8.33 1.44 -4.63
N LYS A 206 -9.48 0.77 -4.55
CA LYS A 206 -9.92 -0.28 -5.48
C LYS A 206 -11.41 -0.19 -5.76
N ILE A 207 -11.81 -0.52 -6.99
CA ILE A 207 -13.22 -0.78 -7.33
C ILE A 207 -13.48 -2.27 -7.18
N HIS A 208 -14.47 -2.62 -6.36
CA HIS A 208 -14.84 -4.02 -6.13
C HIS A 208 -16.33 -4.14 -5.84
N ASN A 209 -17.02 -5.01 -6.60
CA ASN A 209 -18.46 -5.25 -6.51
C ASN A 209 -19.29 -3.95 -6.50
N GLY A 210 -18.98 -3.03 -7.41
CA GLY A 210 -19.71 -1.75 -7.56
C GLY A 210 -19.48 -0.73 -6.44
N ALA A 211 -18.51 -0.97 -5.55
CA ALA A 211 -18.14 -0.04 -4.49
C ALA A 211 -16.68 0.41 -4.62
N VAL A 212 -16.39 1.59 -4.10
CA VAL A 212 -15.04 2.10 -3.91
C VAL A 212 -14.57 1.66 -2.54
N TRP A 213 -13.44 0.99 -2.49
CA TRP A 213 -12.77 0.57 -1.27
C TRP A 213 -11.50 1.36 -1.10
N VAL A 214 -11.23 1.85 0.10
CA VAL A 214 -10.09 2.73 0.40
C VAL A 214 -9.43 2.25 1.68
N SER A 215 -8.11 2.06 1.65
CA SER A 215 -7.33 1.88 2.88
C SER A 215 -7.01 3.24 3.49
N ASN A 216 -6.89 3.30 4.81
CA ASN A 216 -6.33 4.44 5.52
C ASN A 216 -5.07 3.97 6.25
N LEU A 217 -3.91 4.54 5.91
CA LEU A 217 -2.62 4.09 6.38
C LEU A 217 -2.48 4.29 7.90
N ASP A 218 -2.67 5.52 8.37
CA ASP A 218 -2.51 5.86 9.79
C ASP A 218 -3.53 5.12 10.66
N LYS A 219 -4.78 5.04 10.20
CA LYS A 219 -5.87 4.44 10.98
C LYS A 219 -5.89 2.91 10.90
N GLY A 220 -5.15 2.34 9.95
CA GLY A 220 -5.10 0.90 9.74
C GLY A 220 -6.47 0.29 9.44
N THR A 221 -7.25 0.98 8.61
CA THR A 221 -8.60 0.56 8.25
C THR A 221 -8.74 0.37 6.74
N VAL A 222 -9.73 -0.42 6.35
CA VAL A 222 -10.25 -0.43 4.99
C VAL A 222 -11.73 -0.10 5.07
N VAL A 223 -12.14 0.95 4.37
CA VAL A 223 -13.54 1.36 4.26
C VAL A 223 -14.10 1.02 2.88
N ARG A 224 -15.41 0.80 2.84
CA ARG A 224 -16.20 0.59 1.62
C ARG A 224 -17.22 1.70 1.50
N ILE A 225 -17.31 2.27 0.31
CA ILE A 225 -18.21 3.37 -0.02
C ILE A 225 -18.96 2.96 -1.29
N GLN A 226 -20.25 2.67 -1.16
CA GLN A 226 -21.08 2.37 -2.33
C GLN A 226 -21.36 3.66 -3.10
N ALA A 227 -21.27 3.60 -4.44
CA ALA A 227 -21.82 4.68 -5.24
C ALA A 227 -23.35 4.61 -5.21
N THR A 228 -24.02 5.74 -5.03
CA THR A 228 -25.47 5.83 -5.19
C THR A 228 -25.84 5.66 -6.66
N ARG A 229 -27.13 5.47 -6.97
CA ARG A 229 -27.63 5.46 -8.36
C ARG A 229 -27.29 6.71 -9.19
N TYR A 230 -26.91 7.80 -8.53
CA TYR A 230 -26.50 9.05 -9.15
C TYR A 230 -24.98 9.23 -9.24
N GLY A 231 -24.21 8.20 -8.87
CA GLY A 231 -22.75 8.23 -8.88
C GLY A 231 -22.11 9.06 -7.78
N THR A 232 -22.88 9.51 -6.78
CA THR A 232 -22.36 10.16 -5.56
C THR A 232 -21.92 9.12 -4.53
N ALA A 233 -21.08 9.49 -3.58
CA ALA A 233 -20.72 8.61 -2.48
C ALA A 233 -21.91 8.35 -1.54
N GLY A 234 -22.14 7.07 -1.24
CA GLY A 234 -23.08 6.62 -0.21
C GLY A 234 -22.40 6.55 1.17
N PRO A 235 -23.03 5.85 2.14
CA PRO A 235 -22.48 5.66 3.47
C PRO A 235 -21.09 4.98 3.44
N VAL A 236 -20.24 5.39 4.37
CA VAL A 236 -18.91 4.82 4.58
C VAL A 236 -19.04 3.67 5.59
N GLU A 237 -18.61 2.48 5.19
CA GLU A 237 -18.64 1.27 6.02
C GLU A 237 -17.21 0.83 6.31
N THR A 238 -16.79 0.80 7.58
CA THR A 238 -15.51 0.16 7.95
C THR A 238 -15.63 -1.35 7.79
N ARG A 239 -14.76 -1.94 6.96
CA ARG A 239 -14.78 -3.37 6.62
C ARG A 239 -13.62 -4.15 7.21
N ALA A 240 -12.52 -3.47 7.53
CA ALA A 240 -11.39 -4.04 8.25
C ALA A 240 -10.73 -2.99 9.15
N THR A 241 -10.12 -3.45 10.24
CA THR A 241 -9.38 -2.64 11.22
C THR A 241 -8.13 -3.41 11.68
N GLY A 242 -7.25 -2.73 12.43
CA GLY A 242 -6.05 -3.34 12.97
C GLY A 242 -4.99 -3.63 11.90
N LEU A 243 -4.96 -2.81 10.84
CA LEU A 243 -4.03 -2.93 9.71
C LEU A 243 -3.14 -1.68 9.64
N ILE A 244 -2.65 -1.17 10.78
CA ILE A 244 -1.84 0.05 10.83
C ILE A 244 -0.67 -0.08 9.84
N ASN A 245 -0.35 1.00 9.12
CA ASN A 245 0.61 0.99 8.02
C ASN A 245 0.18 0.20 6.77
N ILE A 246 -1.12 -0.07 6.61
CA ILE A 246 -1.66 -0.58 5.35
C ILE A 246 -1.41 0.44 4.25
N ASP A 247 -0.76 -0.02 3.19
CA ASP A 247 -0.48 0.80 2.02
C ASP A 247 -1.57 0.57 0.98
N ASP A 248 -1.36 -0.40 0.09
CA ASP A 248 -2.36 -0.86 -0.88
C ASP A 248 -2.82 -2.31 -0.63
N PHE A 249 -3.88 -2.70 -1.33
CA PHE A 249 -4.51 -4.01 -1.20
C PHE A 249 -5.09 -4.51 -2.53
N ALA A 250 -5.30 -5.82 -2.65
CA ALA A 250 -5.91 -6.45 -3.82
C ALA A 250 -6.88 -7.56 -3.44
N PHE A 251 -8.07 -7.55 -4.05
CA PHE A 251 -9.07 -8.60 -3.87
C PHE A 251 -8.64 -9.91 -4.53
N THR A 252 -8.82 -11.01 -3.80
CA THR A 252 -8.41 -12.36 -4.22
C THR A 252 -9.44 -13.06 -5.11
N GLY A 253 -10.59 -12.44 -5.34
CA GLY A 253 -11.67 -13.01 -6.14
C GLY A 253 -12.90 -12.12 -6.18
N ARG A 254 -14.09 -12.73 -6.27
CA ARG A 254 -15.38 -12.01 -6.30
C ARG A 254 -15.92 -11.64 -4.91
N GLY A 255 -15.44 -12.28 -3.85
CA GLY A 255 -15.82 -11.94 -2.49
C GLY A 255 -14.90 -10.88 -1.90
N ASP A 256 -15.30 -10.34 -0.75
CA ASP A 256 -14.61 -9.29 -0.01
C ASP A 256 -13.30 -9.77 0.69
N THR A 257 -12.69 -10.87 0.24
CA THR A 257 -11.40 -11.34 0.75
C THR A 257 -10.27 -10.69 -0.05
N PHE A 258 -9.33 -10.05 0.64
CA PHE A 258 -8.23 -9.33 0.02
C PHE A 258 -6.91 -9.59 0.72
N LEU A 259 -5.83 -9.39 -0.02
CA LEU A 259 -4.48 -9.29 0.51
C LEU A 259 -4.12 -7.81 0.68
N ALA A 260 -3.44 -7.47 1.76
CA ALA A 260 -2.99 -6.11 2.05
C ALA A 260 -1.49 -6.08 2.34
N ALA A 261 -0.80 -5.09 1.77
CA ALA A 261 0.59 -4.79 2.07
C ALA A 261 0.65 -3.94 3.34
N ILE A 262 1.35 -4.42 4.37
CA ILE A 262 1.62 -3.68 5.60
C ILE A 262 3.06 -3.21 5.53
N ASN A 263 3.24 -1.92 5.22
CA ASN A 263 4.49 -1.40 4.70
C ASN A 263 5.62 -1.42 5.75
N ALA A 264 5.39 -0.80 6.91
CA ALA A 264 6.40 -0.67 7.95
C ALA A 264 6.78 -2.01 8.59
N ASP A 265 5.84 -2.95 8.65
CA ASP A 265 6.01 -4.24 9.33
C ASP A 265 6.60 -5.33 8.41
N ASN A 266 6.81 -5.04 7.11
CA ASN A 266 7.26 -6.01 6.10
C ASN A 266 6.35 -7.24 6.00
N GLU A 267 5.04 -7.03 6.03
CA GLU A 267 4.06 -8.12 6.00
C GLU A 267 3.12 -8.02 4.81
N LEU A 268 2.72 -9.19 4.31
CA LEU A 268 1.53 -9.33 3.50
C LEU A 268 0.49 -10.09 4.31
N VAL A 269 -0.69 -9.51 4.50
CA VAL A 269 -1.75 -10.10 5.30
C VAL A 269 -2.97 -10.45 4.46
N LEU A 270 -3.61 -11.58 4.77
CA LEU A 270 -4.87 -12.01 4.20
C LEU A 270 -6.02 -11.59 5.13
N VAL A 271 -6.92 -10.77 4.61
CA VAL A 271 -8.10 -10.27 5.32
C VAL A 271 -9.34 -10.97 4.79
N ARG A 272 -10.13 -11.55 5.70
CA ARG A 272 -11.42 -12.19 5.37
C ARG A 272 -12.57 -11.41 6.02
N PRO A 273 -13.75 -11.35 5.37
CA PRO A 273 -14.90 -10.64 5.91
C PRO A 273 -15.29 -11.13 7.30
N GLY A 274 -15.47 -10.20 8.24
CA GLY A 274 -15.89 -10.49 9.61
C GLY A 274 -14.87 -11.27 10.45
N ARG A 275 -13.61 -11.38 10.00
CA ARG A 275 -12.52 -12.04 10.72
C ARG A 275 -11.33 -11.11 10.88
N SER A 276 -10.45 -11.44 11.83
CA SER A 276 -9.11 -10.85 11.88
C SER A 276 -8.29 -11.22 10.64
N HIS A 277 -7.18 -10.52 10.43
CA HIS A 277 -6.24 -10.80 9.37
C HIS A 277 -5.29 -11.95 9.76
N THR A 278 -4.61 -12.51 8.77
CA THR A 278 -3.56 -13.53 8.97
C THR A 278 -2.35 -13.13 8.14
N VAL A 279 -1.17 -13.09 8.74
CA VAL A 279 0.09 -12.87 8.02
C VAL A 279 0.36 -14.07 7.11
N VAL A 280 0.57 -13.81 5.82
CA VAL A 280 0.84 -14.86 4.81
C VAL A 280 2.25 -14.79 4.23
N LEU A 281 2.90 -13.63 4.29
CA LEU A 281 4.31 -13.44 3.97
C LEU A 281 4.89 -12.40 4.94
N THR A 282 6.19 -12.51 5.20
CA THR A 282 6.96 -11.60 6.06
C THR A 282 8.23 -11.15 5.36
N GLY A 283 9.02 -10.27 5.99
CA GLY A 283 10.37 -9.94 5.54
C GLY A 283 11.29 -11.16 5.41
N ALA A 284 11.06 -12.23 6.18
CA ALA A 284 11.83 -13.48 6.05
C ALA A 284 11.58 -14.21 4.72
N ASP A 285 10.47 -13.88 4.03
CA ASP A 285 10.14 -14.39 2.70
C ASP A 285 10.66 -13.48 1.57
N GLY A 286 11.34 -12.37 1.89
CA GLY A 286 11.92 -11.42 0.93
C GLY A 286 11.15 -10.12 0.75
N LEU A 287 10.11 -9.86 1.56
CA LEU A 287 9.42 -8.57 1.53
C LEU A 287 10.30 -7.44 2.09
N GLU A 288 10.45 -6.36 1.32
CA GLU A 288 11.14 -5.14 1.75
C GLU A 288 10.25 -3.92 1.56
N ASN A 289 9.55 -3.54 2.63
CA ASN A 289 8.51 -2.51 2.71
C ASN A 289 7.53 -2.61 1.54
N PRO A 290 6.62 -3.63 1.58
CA PRO A 290 5.67 -3.83 0.49
C PRO A 290 4.75 -2.60 0.39
N THR A 291 4.64 -2.06 -0.82
CA THR A 291 3.89 -0.83 -1.11
C THR A 291 2.56 -1.17 -1.77
N SER A 292 2.56 -2.15 -2.66
CA SER A 292 1.37 -2.54 -3.39
C SER A 292 1.43 -3.96 -3.92
N LEU A 293 0.29 -4.42 -4.43
CA LEU A 293 0.20 -5.72 -5.05
C LEU A 293 -0.91 -5.80 -6.11
N ALA A 294 -0.72 -6.74 -7.03
CA ALA A 294 -1.73 -7.16 -7.99
C ALA A 294 -1.85 -8.68 -8.03
N ILE A 295 -3.03 -9.19 -8.36
CA ILE A 295 -3.33 -10.63 -8.35
C ILE A 295 -3.62 -11.12 -9.75
N ARG A 296 -3.05 -12.28 -10.11
CA ARG A 296 -3.41 -13.05 -11.30
C ARG A 296 -3.58 -14.51 -10.92
N GLY A 297 -4.81 -15.01 -11.04
CA GLY A 297 -5.13 -16.36 -10.57
C GLY A 297 -4.93 -16.47 -9.07
N ASP A 298 -4.10 -17.42 -8.64
CA ASP A 298 -3.71 -17.64 -7.24
C ASP A 298 -2.32 -17.05 -6.89
N THR A 299 -1.77 -16.24 -7.80
CA THR A 299 -0.46 -15.61 -7.61
C THR A 299 -0.62 -14.12 -7.31
N ALA A 300 -0.05 -13.68 -6.20
CA ALA A 300 0.12 -12.27 -5.86
C ALA A 300 1.49 -11.79 -6.38
N TYR A 301 1.51 -10.62 -6.99
CA TYR A 301 2.71 -9.90 -7.41
C TYR A 301 2.84 -8.68 -6.51
N ILE A 302 3.88 -8.63 -5.69
CA ILE A 302 4.07 -7.65 -4.63
C ILE A 302 5.24 -6.74 -4.99
N ALA A 303 4.98 -5.44 -5.04
CA ALA A 303 6.00 -4.42 -5.16
C ALA A 303 6.53 -4.07 -3.78
N SER A 304 7.86 -4.05 -3.64
CA SER A 304 8.57 -3.73 -2.41
C SER A 304 9.50 -2.55 -2.65
N GLY A 305 9.24 -1.44 -1.98
CA GLY A 305 9.93 -0.15 -2.18
C GLY A 305 11.22 -0.01 -1.36
N ALA A 306 11.47 -0.89 -0.39
CA ALA A 306 12.62 -0.86 0.52
C ALA A 306 12.84 0.53 1.18
N TYR A 307 11.76 1.23 1.56
CA TYR A 307 11.83 2.61 2.07
C TYR A 307 12.64 2.76 3.35
N PHE A 308 12.50 1.81 4.27
CA PHE A 308 13.17 1.83 5.57
C PHE A 308 14.38 0.91 5.58
N THR A 309 14.34 -0.21 4.85
CA THR A 309 15.44 -1.18 4.78
C THR A 309 16.61 -0.68 3.93
N ASN A 310 16.33 0.07 2.86
CA ASN A 310 17.32 0.57 1.90
C ASN A 310 18.25 -0.51 1.33
N ASN A 311 17.75 -1.73 1.17
CA ASN A 311 18.57 -2.88 0.80
C ASN A 311 18.20 -3.44 -0.58
N ASP A 312 17.03 -4.07 -0.73
CA ASP A 312 16.63 -4.77 -1.95
C ASP A 312 15.17 -4.42 -2.33
N PRO A 313 14.93 -3.26 -2.99
CA PRO A 313 13.63 -3.04 -3.61
C PRO A 313 13.41 -4.12 -4.66
N ASN A 314 12.22 -4.71 -4.69
CA ASN A 314 11.98 -5.89 -5.51
C ASN A 314 10.54 -6.00 -6.01
N LEU A 315 10.36 -6.90 -6.99
CA LEU A 315 9.07 -7.41 -7.40
C LEU A 315 9.03 -8.90 -7.11
N LEU A 316 8.19 -9.30 -6.17
CA LEU A 316 8.05 -10.67 -5.71
C LEU A 316 6.74 -11.28 -6.24
N ALA A 317 6.78 -12.54 -6.66
CA ALA A 317 5.60 -13.33 -7.01
C ALA A 317 5.43 -14.45 -5.99
N ALA A 318 4.25 -14.55 -5.38
CA ALA A 318 3.95 -15.57 -4.38
C ALA A 318 2.62 -16.26 -4.68
N ARG A 319 2.62 -17.59 -4.63
CA ARG A 319 1.38 -18.36 -4.71
C ARG A 319 0.68 -18.38 -3.37
N ILE A 320 -0.48 -17.74 -3.28
CA ILE A 320 -1.23 -17.62 -2.03
C ILE A 320 -2.45 -18.54 -2.08
N LYS A 321 -2.45 -19.57 -1.22
CA LYS A 321 -3.60 -20.45 -1.05
C LYS A 321 -4.67 -19.74 -0.22
N THR A 322 -5.58 -19.04 -0.90
CA THR A 322 -6.83 -18.61 -0.28
C THR A 322 -7.75 -19.82 -0.21
N ALA A 323 -7.79 -20.52 0.94
CA ALA A 323 -8.77 -21.58 1.14
C ALA A 323 -10.17 -21.06 0.75
N ARG A 324 -10.83 -21.75 -0.18
CA ARG A 324 -12.18 -21.43 -0.67
C ARG A 324 -13.21 -21.66 0.42
#